data_AF-A0A9P8G6K6-F1
#
_entry.id   AF-A0A9P8G6K6-F1
#
_cell.length_a   1.000
_cell.length_b   1.000
_cell.length_c   1.000
_cell.angle_alpha   90.00
_cell.angle_beta   90.00
_cell.angle_gamma   90.00
#
_symmetry.space_group_name_H-M   'P 1'
#
loop_
_entity.id
_entity.type
_entity.pdbx_description
1 polymer ?
#
loop_
_entity_poly.entity_id
_entity_poly.type
_entity_poly.pdbx_seq_one_letter_code
_entity_poly.pdbx_strand_id
1 'polypeptide(L)'
;MQQTSSLLIKYGGSGLSSIPQSFSKTVQTVEKVIEATYPKVTEGKIQGSTPHKSSRDKSDEKDVITVSYHTSSGTRVTSVHAHDDGTWKEFPSRNAFRGK
;
A
#
# COMPACT_ATOMS: atom_id res chain seq x y z
N MET A 1 14.48 14.22 14.81
CA MET A 1 14.45 12.77 15.07
C MET A 1 13.26 12.19 14.31
N GLN A 2 13.47 11.60 13.13
CA GLN A 2 12.39 10.87 12.45
C GLN A 2 12.52 9.40 12.82
N GLN A 3 11.54 8.91 13.57
CA GLN A 3 11.44 7.55 14.06
C GLN A 3 11.22 6.62 12.86
N THR A 4 12.27 6.02 12.34
CA THR A 4 12.18 4.89 11.41
C THR A 4 11.75 3.68 12.21
N SER A 5 10.46 3.60 12.54
CA SER A 5 9.85 2.34 12.95
C SER A 5 10.00 1.40 11.75
N SER A 6 10.91 0.43 11.88
CA SER A 6 11.21 -0.58 10.87
C SER A 6 9.92 -1.31 10.51
N LEU A 7 9.30 -0.93 9.41
CA LEU A 7 8.14 -1.61 8.87
C LEU A 7 8.54 -3.07 8.59
N LEU A 8 7.70 -4.01 9.03
CA LEU A 8 7.90 -5.44 8.80
C LEU A 8 7.66 -5.80 7.33
N ILE A 9 6.87 -4.99 6.64
CA ILE A 9 6.57 -5.12 5.22
C ILE A 9 7.83 -4.87 4.38
N LYS A 10 8.27 -5.91 3.68
CA LYS A 10 9.39 -5.83 2.74
C LYS A 10 8.89 -5.52 1.34
N TYR A 11 9.56 -4.60 0.64
CA TYR A 11 9.22 -4.30 -0.75
C TYR A 11 9.91 -5.25 -1.73
N GLY A 12 9.11 -5.98 -2.50
CA GLY A 12 9.60 -6.77 -3.62
C GLY A 12 9.79 -5.90 -4.87
N GLY A 13 11.03 -5.45 -5.14
CA GLY A 13 11.37 -4.65 -6.33
C GLY A 13 11.48 -3.15 -6.06
N SER A 14 10.69 -2.34 -6.79
CA SER A 14 10.68 -0.88 -6.65
C SER A 14 10.18 -0.48 -5.25
N GLY A 15 11.07 0.08 -4.43
CA GLY A 15 10.76 0.51 -3.06
C GLY A 15 10.09 1.88 -2.98
N LEU A 16 9.76 2.32 -1.77
CA LEU A 16 9.15 3.64 -1.48
C LEU A 16 9.93 4.85 -2.03
N SER A 17 11.23 4.69 -2.33
CA SER A 17 12.06 5.71 -2.97
C SER A 17 11.79 5.90 -4.47
N SER A 18 11.06 4.97 -5.09
CA SER A 18 10.72 5.03 -6.51
C SER A 18 9.46 5.84 -6.80
N ILE A 19 8.73 6.25 -5.76
CA ILE A 19 7.48 7.02 -5.87
C ILE A 19 7.65 8.44 -5.30
N PRO A 20 6.79 9.40 -5.67
CA PRO A 20 6.89 10.75 -5.13
C PRO A 20 6.72 10.77 -3.60
N GLN A 21 7.40 11.71 -2.94
CA GLN A 21 7.49 11.76 -1.48
C GLN A 21 6.12 11.91 -0.78
N SER A 22 5.16 12.59 -1.40
CA SER A 22 3.79 12.72 -0.91
C SER A 22 3.12 11.35 -0.77
N PHE A 23 3.12 10.57 -1.84
CA PHE A 23 2.59 9.19 -1.85
C PHE A 23 3.36 8.28 -0.90
N SER A 24 4.69 8.40 -0.82
CA SER A 24 5.51 7.61 0.09
C SER A 24 5.08 7.77 1.56
N LYS A 25 4.75 8.99 1.98
CA LYS A 25 4.20 9.26 3.33
C LYS A 25 2.82 8.62 3.53
N THR A 26 1.96 8.71 2.52
CA THR A 26 0.65 8.05 2.54
C THR A 26 0.80 6.54 2.69
N VAL A 27 1.66 5.93 1.87
CA VAL A 27 1.93 4.49 1.90
C VAL A 27 2.49 4.07 3.26
N GLN A 28 3.45 4.80 3.83
CA GLN A 28 3.95 4.51 5.19
C GLN A 28 2.85 4.56 6.27
N THR A 29 1.88 5.46 6.12
CA THR A 29 0.75 5.55 7.04
C THR A 29 -0.17 4.35 6.87
N VAL A 30 -0.47 3.98 5.62
CA VAL A 30 -1.24 2.80 5.25
C VAL A 30 -0.60 1.54 5.80
N GLU A 31 0.72 1.38 5.65
CA GLU A 31 1.43 0.18 6.09
C GLU A 31 1.25 -0.08 7.58
N LYS A 32 1.31 0.95 8.43
CA LYS A 32 1.05 0.79 9.86
C LYS A 32 -0.35 0.26 10.15
N VAL A 33 -1.34 0.74 9.39
CA VAL A 33 -2.74 0.28 9.50
C VAL A 33 -2.86 -1.17 8.99
N ILE A 34 -2.21 -1.50 7.87
CA ILE A 34 -2.24 -2.83 7.26
C ILE A 34 -1.53 -3.86 8.15
N GLU A 35 -0.36 -3.54 8.72
CA GLU A 35 0.36 -4.41 9.65
C GLU A 35 -0.50 -4.73 10.88
N ALA A 36 -1.21 -3.72 11.43
CA ALA A 36 -2.10 -3.90 12.55
C ALA A 36 -3.37 -4.71 12.19
N THR A 37 -3.92 -4.51 10.99
CA THR A 37 -5.18 -5.16 10.55
C THR A 37 -4.96 -6.58 10.02
N TYR A 38 -3.82 -6.80 9.37
CA TYR A 38 -3.47 -8.02 8.64
C TYR A 38 -2.11 -8.55 9.10
N PRO A 39 -2.04 -9.27 10.23
CA PRO A 39 -0.77 -9.76 10.79
C PRO A 39 -0.06 -10.79 9.88
N LYS A 40 -0.73 -11.29 8.84
CA LYS A 40 -0.13 -12.20 7.84
C LYS A 40 0.57 -11.47 6.70
N VAL A 41 0.41 -10.15 6.57
CA VAL A 41 1.07 -9.35 5.55
C VAL A 41 2.53 -9.18 5.93
N THR A 42 3.42 -9.54 5.02
CA THR A 42 4.87 -9.41 5.21
C THR A 42 5.54 -8.75 4.00
N GLU A 43 4.82 -8.57 2.90
CA GLU A 43 5.35 -8.06 1.65
C GLU A 43 4.46 -6.98 1.05
N GLY A 44 5.09 -5.92 0.55
CA GLY A 44 4.47 -4.80 -0.15
C GLY A 44 5.00 -4.72 -1.58
N LYS A 45 4.15 -4.41 -2.54
CA LYS A 45 4.55 -4.28 -3.93
C LYS A 45 3.90 -3.06 -4.56
N ILE A 46 4.72 -2.13 -5.02
CA ILE A 46 4.28 -0.95 -5.74
C ILE A 46 4.00 -1.35 -7.19
N GLN A 47 2.75 -1.22 -7.62
CA GLN A 47 2.30 -1.52 -8.97
C GLN A 47 2.37 -0.26 -9.82
N GLY A 48 3.60 0.12 -10.18
CA GLY A 48 3.90 1.32 -10.96
C GLY A 48 4.34 2.48 -10.08
N SER A 49 5.50 3.06 -10.42
CA SER A 49 6.09 4.19 -9.69
C SER A 49 5.48 5.55 -10.07
N THR A 50 4.73 5.60 -11.17
CA THR A 50 4.12 6.83 -11.69
C THR A 50 2.67 6.93 -11.23
N PRO A 51 2.28 8.04 -10.57
CA PRO A 51 0.88 8.33 -10.28
C PRO A 51 0.05 8.31 -11.57
N HIS A 52 -1.13 7.71 -11.51
CA HIS A 52 -2.02 7.61 -12.65
C HIS A 52 -3.48 7.59 -12.21
N LYS A 53 -4.40 7.95 -13.11
CA LYS A 53 -5.83 7.81 -12.86
C LYS A 53 -6.24 6.35 -12.83
N SER A 54 -7.07 5.98 -11.85
CA SER A 54 -7.59 4.61 -11.77
C SER A 54 -8.53 4.33 -12.94
N SER A 55 -8.20 3.33 -13.76
CA SER A 55 -9.11 2.85 -14.81
C SER A 55 -10.35 2.12 -14.23
N ARG A 56 -10.24 1.64 -12.99
CA ARG A 56 -11.27 0.91 -12.26
C ARG A 56 -12.19 1.81 -11.45
N ASP A 57 -11.67 2.90 -10.89
CA ASP A 57 -12.45 3.87 -10.14
C ASP A 57 -12.47 5.21 -10.89
N LYS A 58 -13.35 5.31 -11.88
CA LYS A 58 -13.54 6.53 -12.67
C LYS A 58 -14.13 7.69 -11.86
N SER A 59 -14.65 7.41 -10.66
CA SER A 59 -15.17 8.43 -9.75
C SER A 59 -14.04 9.08 -8.93
N ASP A 60 -12.87 8.46 -8.88
CA ASP A 60 -11.69 9.06 -8.29
C ASP A 60 -10.98 9.92 -9.34
N GLU A 61 -11.11 11.23 -9.20
CA GLU A 61 -10.44 12.18 -10.09
C GLU A 61 -8.95 12.35 -9.76
N LYS A 62 -8.49 11.81 -8.62
CA LYS A 62 -7.12 11.93 -8.12
C LYS A 62 -6.21 10.89 -8.76
N ASP A 63 -4.93 11.26 -8.83
CA ASP A 63 -3.89 10.32 -9.21
C ASP A 63 -3.61 9.36 -8.06
N VAL A 64 -3.44 8.09 -8.42
CA VAL A 64 -3.24 7.01 -7.46
C VAL A 64 -1.92 6.29 -7.71
N ILE A 65 -1.32 5.82 -6.62
CA ILE A 65 -0.30 4.77 -6.66
C ILE A 65 -0.89 3.52 -6.04
N THR A 66 -0.86 2.43 -6.80
CA THR A 66 -1.39 1.15 -6.34
C THR A 66 -0.30 0.39 -5.60
N VAL A 67 -0.54 0.04 -4.35
CA VAL A 67 0.32 -0.83 -3.55
C VAL A 67 -0.46 -2.10 -3.21
N SER A 68 0.08 -3.26 -3.58
CA SER A 68 -0.49 -4.55 -3.21
C SER A 68 0.28 -5.17 -2.06
N TYR A 69 -0.46 -5.68 -1.08
CA TYR A 69 0.08 -6.32 0.12
C TYR A 69 -0.14 -7.83 0.08
N HIS A 70 0.92 -8.56 0.39
CA HIS A 70 0.99 -10.01 0.24
C HIS A 70 1.47 -10.68 1.52
N THR A 71 1.04 -11.92 1.70
CA THR A 71 1.63 -12.83 2.69
C THR A 71 2.99 -13.33 2.22
N SER A 72 3.76 -13.95 3.11
CA SER A 72 5.03 -14.61 2.79
C SER A 72 4.91 -15.72 1.75
N SER A 73 3.71 -16.28 1.57
CA SER A 73 3.39 -17.25 0.50
C SER A 73 3.03 -16.58 -0.84
N GLY A 74 3.17 -15.25 -0.96
CA GLY A 74 2.84 -14.47 -2.15
C GLY A 74 1.33 -14.22 -2.35
N THR A 75 0.48 -14.65 -1.41
CA THR A 75 -0.98 -14.48 -1.55
C THR A 75 -1.36 -13.04 -1.30
N ARG A 76 -2.04 -12.41 -2.27
CA ARG A 76 -2.52 -11.03 -2.12
C ARG A 76 -3.63 -10.95 -1.07
N VAL A 77 -3.37 -10.17 -0.03
CA VAL A 77 -4.30 -9.89 1.07
C VAL A 77 -5.16 -8.68 0.73
N THR A 78 -4.56 -7.58 0.33
CA THR A 78 -5.27 -6.34 0.01
C THR A 78 -4.46 -5.49 -0.97
N SER A 79 -5.14 -4.58 -1.65
CA SER A 79 -4.53 -3.57 -2.52
C SER A 79 -5.01 -2.21 -2.07
N VAL A 80 -4.12 -1.22 -2.08
CA VAL A 80 -4.43 0.14 -1.68
C VAL A 80 -4.10 1.09 -2.81
N HIS A 81 -5.02 2.01 -3.10
CA HIS A 81 -4.74 3.20 -3.89
C HIS A 81 -4.38 4.32 -2.92
N ALA A 82 -3.12 4.72 -2.92
CA ALA A 82 -2.63 5.85 -2.14
C ALA A 82 -2.74 7.13 -2.98
N HIS A 83 -3.21 8.21 -2.37
CA HIS A 83 -3.23 9.56 -2.94
C HIS A 83 -2.12 10.43 -2.37
N ASP A 84 -1.81 11.54 -3.04
CA ASP A 84 -0.78 12.49 -2.63
C ASP A 84 -1.19 13.33 -1.39
N ASP A 85 -2.49 13.46 -1.14
CA ASP A 85 -3.07 14.22 -0.05
C ASP A 85 -3.12 13.48 1.30
N GLY A 86 -2.58 12.26 1.37
CA GLY A 86 -2.62 11.42 2.56
C GLY A 86 -3.85 10.54 2.69
N THR A 87 -4.82 10.63 1.76
CA THR A 87 -5.97 9.73 1.71
C THR A 87 -5.63 8.45 0.96
N TRP A 88 -6.35 7.36 1.28
CA TRP A 88 -6.20 6.10 0.57
C TRP A 88 -7.52 5.36 0.47
N LYS A 89 -7.63 4.52 -0.56
CA LYS A 89 -8.73 3.56 -0.71
C LYS A 89 -8.20 2.14 -0.65
N GLU A 90 -8.78 1.35 0.24
CA GLU A 90 -8.43 -0.05 0.39
C GLU A 90 -9.38 -0.96 -0.42
N PHE A 91 -8.80 -1.95 -1.09
CA PHE A 91 -9.46 -2.98 -1.88
C PHE A 91 -9.03 -4.36 -1.34
N PRO A 92 -9.67 -4.85 -0.27
CA PRO A 92 -9.35 -6.14 0.31
C PRO A 92 -9.65 -7.28 -0.66
N SER A 93 -8.76 -8.27 -0.69
CA SER A 93 -8.96 -9.51 -1.44
C SER A 93 -9.97 -10.41 -0.73
N ARG A 94 -10.56 -11.37 -1.44
CA ARG A 94 -11.40 -12.42 -0.81
C ARG A 94 -10.64 -13.24 0.25
N ASN A 95 -9.32 -13.29 0.13
CA ASN A 95 -8.43 -14.00 1.06
C ASN A 95 -7.97 -13.11 2.23
N ALA A 96 -8.51 -11.89 2.36
CA ALA A 96 -8.15 -10.97 3.41
C ALA A 96 -8.62 -11.50 4.77
N PHE A 97 -7.70 -12.08 5.55
CA PHE A 97 -7.96 -12.44 6.93
C PHE A 97 -7.69 -11.23 7.82
N ARG A 98 -8.74 -10.50 8.18
CA ARG A 98 -8.67 -9.42 9.18
C ARG A 98 -8.50 -10.09 10.55
N GLY A 99 -7.36 -9.86 11.21
CA GLY A 99 -7.19 -10.32 12.59
C GLY A 99 -8.28 -9.70 13.47
N LYS A 100 -8.93 -10.52 14.29
CA LYS A 100 -9.90 -10.03 15.29
C LYS A 100 -9.20 -9.21 16.36
#